data_AF-A0A7C5IQY9-F1
#
_entry.id   AF-A0A7C5IQY9-F1
#
_cell.length_a   1.000
_cell.length_b   1.000
_cell.length_c   1.000
_cell.angle_alpha   90.00
_cell.angle_beta   90.00
_cell.angle_gamma   90.00
#
_symmetry.space_group_name_H-M   'P 1'
#
loop_
_entity.id
_entity.type
_entity.pdbx_description
1 polymer ?
#
loop_
_entity_poly.entity_id
_entity_poly.type
_entity_poly.pdbx_seq_one_letter_code
_entity_poly.pdbx_strand_id
1 'polypeptide(L)'
;MAEYDLQSPYDLAIMHSEFDMISADGWEEYIELAEAHSLGYKNINALKAAQRKAGIAKYFNNKMIRWVLSLVEELDEKMEEKEEG
;
A
#
# COMPACT_ATOMS: atom_id res chain seq x y z
N MET A 1 -10.72 0.84 3.97
CA MET A 1 -10.88 1.24 2.56
C MET A 1 -12.31 1.16 2.04
N ALA A 2 -12.64 2.03 1.08
CA ALA A 2 -13.74 1.83 0.15
C ALA A 2 -13.53 0.54 -0.66
N GLU A 3 -14.59 -0.22 -0.92
CA GLU A 3 -14.49 -1.49 -1.64
C GLU A 3 -14.30 -1.23 -3.14
N TYR A 4 -13.06 -1.23 -3.65
CA TYR A 4 -12.82 -1.08 -5.09
C TYR A 4 -13.41 -2.26 -5.87
N ASP A 5 -14.28 -1.96 -6.83
CA ASP A 5 -14.66 -2.90 -7.87
C ASP A 5 -13.55 -3.00 -8.92
N LEU A 6 -12.83 -4.13 -8.91
CA LEU A 6 -11.75 -4.39 -9.87
C LEU A 6 -12.22 -4.59 -11.31
N GLN A 7 -13.53 -4.59 -11.56
CA GLN A 7 -14.13 -4.58 -12.89
C GLN A 7 -14.56 -3.17 -13.34
N SER A 8 -14.64 -2.20 -12.43
CA SER A 8 -14.97 -0.80 -12.71
C SER A 8 -13.73 -0.04 -13.20
N PRO A 9 -13.70 0.48 -14.44
CA PRO A 9 -12.58 1.29 -14.92
C PRO A 9 -12.36 2.57 -14.10
N TYR A 10 -13.41 3.08 -13.45
CA TYR A 10 -13.35 4.26 -12.60
C TYR A 10 -12.66 3.95 -11.28
N ASP A 11 -13.05 2.87 -10.61
CA ASP A 11 -12.44 2.42 -9.36
C ASP A 11 -10.97 2.05 -9.57
N LEU A 12 -10.65 1.43 -10.70
CA LEU A 12 -9.26 1.14 -11.07
C LEU A 12 -8.44 2.41 -11.26
N ALA A 13 -9.01 3.45 -11.89
CA ALA A 13 -8.32 4.72 -12.08
C ALA A 13 -8.05 5.42 -10.74
N ILE A 14 -9.01 5.43 -9.82
CA ILE A 14 -8.83 5.98 -8.46
C ILE A 14 -7.75 5.19 -7.73
N MET A 15 -7.88 3.86 -7.68
CA MET A 15 -6.95 2.99 -6.97
C MET A 15 -5.51 3.12 -7.51
N HIS A 16 -5.35 3.29 -8.83
CA HIS A 16 -4.04 3.54 -9.43
C HIS A 16 -3.50 4.93 -9.04
N SER A 17 -4.37 5.95 -9.05
CA SER A 17 -3.99 7.30 -8.63
C SER A 17 -3.52 7.30 -7.17
N GLU A 18 -4.25 6.66 -6.26
CA GLU A 18 -3.89 6.59 -4.84
C GLU A 18 -2.57 5.86 -4.61
N PHE A 19 -2.36 4.74 -5.32
CA PHE A 19 -1.08 4.05 -5.29
C PHE A 19 0.07 4.93 -5.78
N ASP A 20 -0.12 5.65 -6.89
CA ASP A 20 0.92 6.50 -7.49
C ASP A 20 1.15 7.80 -6.70
N MET A 21 0.26 8.16 -5.76
CA MET A 21 0.50 9.27 -4.81
C MET A 21 1.57 8.93 -3.77
N ILE A 22 1.78 7.64 -3.46
CA ILE A 22 2.82 7.20 -2.54
C ILE A 22 4.14 7.11 -3.30
N SER A 23 5.09 7.97 -2.94
CA SER A 23 6.44 7.99 -3.52
C SER A 23 7.23 6.74 -3.15
N ALA A 24 8.32 6.46 -3.88
CA ALA A 24 9.21 5.35 -3.53
C ALA A 24 9.77 5.45 -2.10
N ASP A 25 10.03 6.68 -1.63
CA ASP A 25 10.49 6.96 -0.26
C ASP A 25 9.36 6.70 0.75
N GLY A 26 8.12 7.13 0.45
CA GLY A 26 6.97 6.82 1.31
C GLY A 26 6.71 5.31 1.44
N TRP A 27 6.89 4.55 0.36
CA TRP A 27 6.83 3.09 0.44
C TRP A 27 7.94 2.49 1.32
N GLU A 28 9.14 3.10 1.35
CA GLU A 28 10.23 2.66 2.25
C GLU A 28 9.84 2.86 3.71
N GLU A 29 9.24 4.01 4.06
CA GLU A 29 8.74 4.26 5.42
C GLU A 29 7.74 3.19 5.86
N TYR A 30 6.78 2.81 4.99
CA TYR A 30 5.86 1.70 5.27
C TYR A 30 6.55 0.34 5.41
N ILE A 31 7.62 0.08 4.67
CA ILE A 31 8.42 -1.14 4.80
C ILE A 31 9.12 -1.18 6.16
N GLU A 32 9.75 -0.08 6.57
CA GLU A 32 10.42 0.03 7.87
C GLU A 32 9.42 -0.17 9.02
N LEU A 33 8.24 0.43 8.93
CA LEU A 33 7.16 0.25 9.89
C LEU A 33 6.67 -1.19 9.93
N ALA A 34 6.47 -1.81 8.77
CA ALA A 34 6.10 -3.21 8.68
C ALA A 34 7.16 -4.12 9.34
N GLU A 35 8.44 -3.84 9.12
CA GLU A 35 9.55 -4.56 9.75
C GLU A 35 9.57 -4.33 11.28
N ALA A 36 9.40 -3.09 11.74
CA ALA A 36 9.34 -2.73 13.17
C ALA A 36 8.16 -3.38 13.91
N HIS A 37 7.01 -3.54 13.23
CA HIS A 37 5.82 -4.21 13.75
C HIS A 37 5.82 -5.73 13.47
N SER A 38 6.92 -6.28 12.92
CA SER A 38 7.04 -7.70 12.58
C SER A 38 5.90 -8.23 11.69
N LEU A 39 5.38 -7.40 10.77
CA LEU A 39 4.48 -7.87 9.73
C LEU A 39 5.23 -8.93 8.92
N GLY A 40 4.62 -10.12 8.78
CA GLY A 40 5.31 -11.28 8.23
C GLY A 40 5.94 -11.03 6.85
N TYR A 41 6.98 -11.79 6.52
CA TYR A 41 7.79 -11.69 5.29
C TYR A 41 7.00 -11.47 3.99
N LYS A 42 5.81 -12.08 3.89
CA LYS A 42 4.92 -11.94 2.73
C LYS A 42 4.42 -10.49 2.54
N ASN A 43 4.07 -9.79 3.62
CA ASN A 43 3.59 -8.42 3.59
C ASN A 43 4.74 -7.47 3.25
N ILE A 44 5.90 -7.65 3.89
CA ILE A 44 7.12 -6.87 3.58
C ILE A 44 7.49 -6.98 2.10
N ASN A 45 7.46 -8.18 1.53
CA ASN A 45 7.76 -8.35 0.10
C ASN A 45 6.73 -7.74 -0.83
N ALA A 46 5.46 -7.71 -0.43
CA ALA A 46 4.40 -7.04 -1.18
C ALA A 46 4.66 -5.52 -1.22
N LEU A 47 5.01 -4.92 -0.08
CA LEU A 47 5.38 -3.51 0.02
C LEU A 47 6.66 -3.19 -0.78
N LYS A 48 7.70 -4.04 -0.70
CA LYS A 48 8.91 -3.92 -1.55
C LYS A 48 8.59 -4.02 -3.04
N ALA A 49 7.58 -4.81 -3.43
CA ALA A 49 7.13 -4.86 -4.82
C ALA A 49 6.36 -3.60 -5.23
N ALA A 50 5.57 -3.04 -4.32
CA ALA A 50 4.87 -1.76 -4.51
C ALA A 50 5.86 -0.61 -4.71
N GLN A 51 6.88 -0.50 -3.85
CA GLN A 51 7.95 0.50 -3.96
C GLN A 51 8.58 0.53 -5.37
N ARG A 52 8.96 -0.64 -5.90
CA ARG A 52 9.55 -0.76 -7.25
C ARG A 52 8.61 -0.36 -8.39
N LYS A 53 7.32 -0.20 -8.09
CA LYS A 53 6.25 0.16 -9.04
C LYS A 53 5.67 1.55 -8.77
N ALA A 54 6.19 2.30 -7.79
CA ALA A 54 5.75 3.65 -7.49
C ALA A 54 5.77 4.54 -8.74
N GLY A 55 4.69 5.27 -8.99
CA GLY A 55 4.50 6.15 -10.15
C GLY A 55 4.21 5.43 -11.47
N ILE A 56 4.08 4.10 -11.46
CA ILE A 56 3.76 3.28 -12.63
C ILE A 56 2.71 2.19 -12.34
N ALA A 57 1.68 2.51 -11.53
CA ALA A 57 0.60 1.60 -11.14
C ALA A 57 -0.03 0.84 -12.31
N LYS A 58 -0.15 1.48 -13.48
CA LYS A 58 -0.70 0.86 -14.71
C LYS A 58 0.00 -0.42 -15.17
N TYR A 59 1.22 -0.68 -14.71
CA TYR A 59 1.98 -1.90 -15.00
C TYR A 59 2.07 -2.86 -13.81
N PHE A 60 1.25 -2.64 -12.78
CA PHE A 60 1.18 -3.47 -11.59
C PHE A 60 -0.17 -4.17 -11.51
N ASN A 61 -0.21 -5.33 -10.85
CA ASN A 61 -1.42 -6.15 -10.78
C ASN A 61 -2.45 -5.47 -9.87
N ASN A 62 -3.66 -5.21 -10.37
CA ASN A 62 -4.74 -4.56 -9.63
C ASN A 62 -5.04 -5.22 -8.26
N LYS A 63 -4.98 -6.56 -8.18
CA LYS A 63 -5.15 -7.27 -6.89
C LYS A 63 -4.01 -7.01 -5.93
N MET A 64 -2.78 -6.86 -6.44
CA MET A 64 -1.63 -6.51 -5.62
C MET A 64 -1.72 -5.07 -5.14
N ILE A 65 -2.10 -4.12 -6.02
CA ILE A 65 -2.32 -2.71 -5.64
C ILE A 65 -3.34 -2.62 -4.50
N ARG A 66 -4.52 -3.24 -4.66
CA ARG A 66 -5.55 -3.27 -3.62
C ARG A 66 -5.01 -3.82 -2.30
N TRP A 67 -4.24 -4.91 -2.36
CA TRP A 67 -3.70 -5.54 -1.16
C TRP A 67 -2.65 -4.65 -0.46
N VAL A 68 -1.72 -4.05 -1.19
CA VAL A 68 -0.70 -3.20 -0.56
C VAL A 68 -1.29 -1.89 -0.02
N LEU A 69 -2.33 -1.35 -0.66
CA LEU A 69 -3.06 -0.21 -0.11
C LEU A 69 -3.79 -0.58 1.19
N SER A 70 -4.36 -1.78 1.31
CA SER A 70 -4.91 -2.24 2.60
C SER A 70 -3.85 -2.44 3.68
N LEU A 71 -2.61 -2.78 3.31
CA LEU A 71 -1.51 -2.86 4.27
C LEU A 71 -1.07 -1.48 4.75
N VAL A 72 -1.11 -0.47 3.87
CA VAL A 72 -0.84 0.93 4.22
C VAL A 72 -1.85 1.42 5.25
N GLU A 73 -3.15 1.23 5.02
CA GLU A 73 -4.19 1.60 6.00
C GLU A 73 -3.97 0.92 7.36
N GLU A 74 -3.69 -0.39 7.39
CA GLU A 74 -3.42 -1.12 8.63
C GLU A 74 -2.19 -0.57 9.38
N LEU A 75 -1.16 -0.12 8.64
CA LEU A 75 0.05 0.45 9.20
C LEU A 75 -0.17 1.88 9.72
N ASP A 76 -0.94 2.68 8.99
CA ASP A 76 -1.34 4.03 9.42
C ASP A 76 -2.13 3.96 10.74
N GLU A 77 -3.12 3.06 10.84
CA GLU A 77 -3.88 2.83 12.08
C GLU A 77 -2.96 2.43 13.25
N LYS A 78 -1.98 1.56 13.01
CA LYS A 78 -1.00 1.14 14.03
C LYS A 78 -0.03 2.24 14.46
N MET A 79 0.20 3.25 13.60
CA MET A 79 1.00 4.42 13.96
C MET A 79 0.22 5.34 14.88
N GLU A 80 -1.04 5.65 14.54
CA GLU A 80 -1.91 6.50 15.35
C GLU A 80 -2.13 5.92 16.76
N GLU A 81 -2.34 4.60 16.89
CA GLU A 81 -2.49 3.93 18.20
C GLU A 81 -1.26 4.07 19.12
N LYS A 82 -0.05 4.23 18.56
CA LYS A 82 1.19 4.38 19.34
C LYS A 82 1.42 5.80 19.85
N GLU A 83 0.82 6.81 19.23
CA GLU A 83 1.00 8.21 19.64
C GLU A 83 0.04 8.64 20.77
N GLU A 84 -1.04 7.88 21.01
CA GLU A 84 -2.06 8.17 22.03
C GLU A 84 -1.88 7.44 23.38
N GLY A 85 -0.81 6.66 23.59
CA GLY A 85 -0.57 5.84 24.80
C GLY A 85 0.66 6.22 25.62
#